data_AF-A0A5C6UWP1-F1
#
_entry.id   AF-A0A5C6UWP1-F1
#
_cell.length_a   1.000
_cell.length_b   1.000
_cell.length_c   1.000
_cell.angle_alpha   90.00
_cell.angle_beta   90.00
_cell.angle_gamma   90.00
#
_symmetry.space_group_name_H-M   'P 1'
#
loop_
_entity.id
_entity.type
_entity.pdbx_description
1 polymer ?
#
loop_
_entity_poly.entity_id
_entity_poly.type
_entity_poly.pdbx_seq_one_letter_code
_entity_poly.pdbx_strand_id
1 'polypeptide(L)'
;MSDDFYRFYWDGFVFSEGINVYQYTPEQLGDIISVDASLILVLEGMNSPSYFAVYTPLNELFYALPFYLGIKGLGQFVFFQRVLFTLFYLFAYCSIGRVENNGLKTGLNWLFLNPLLWLEGLGNLHVEGIIICIAISAAAIAYKNRVFAGILASISVVLKISTLPIFLYFTLWFRGKIRRLFILLTLVLGLGSLLVIGEINHLENLISSLRLFSETFEFNGSIYQLVNYLVSQIVGYNSIFYVGKTLNLLALIFGGIIIYRWHKKQEHEGASNWALMAQVLAVIFLLFSTTVHPWYLLIPLSFSIFLINPFVIAWSGTIMLSYFYYQNYQYGLWIWLEYLIPFAVAFIYKLKTGSWVKFHDSRL
;
A
#
# COMPACT_ATOMS: atom_id res chain seq x y z
N MET A 1 16.73 7.56 0.86
CA MET A 1 15.43 7.46 1.56
C MET A 1 14.41 8.20 0.72
N SER A 2 13.12 7.96 0.93
CA SER A 2 12.08 8.71 0.22
C SER A 2 11.99 10.13 0.77
N ASP A 3 11.73 11.11 -0.10
CA ASP A 3 11.50 12.52 0.28
C ASP A 3 10.01 12.79 0.57
N ASP A 4 9.16 11.76 0.50
CA ASP A 4 7.71 11.87 0.69
C ASP A 4 7.30 12.34 2.10
N PHE A 5 8.19 12.23 3.11
CA PHE A 5 7.88 12.74 4.44
C PHE A 5 7.72 14.27 4.48
N TYR A 6 8.36 15.00 3.56
CA TYR A 6 8.11 16.43 3.38
C TYR A 6 6.68 16.67 2.88
N ARG A 7 6.21 15.82 1.97
CA ARG A 7 4.84 15.88 1.47
C ARG A 7 3.82 15.57 2.58
N PHE A 8 4.06 14.53 3.38
CA PHE A 8 3.21 14.20 4.53
C PHE A 8 3.14 15.34 5.56
N TYR A 9 4.28 15.99 5.82
CA TYR A 9 4.33 17.15 6.70
C TYR A 9 3.49 18.30 6.13
N TRP A 10 3.69 18.62 4.84
CA TRP A 10 3.01 19.73 4.19
C TRP A 10 1.50 19.53 4.17
N ASP A 11 1.03 18.40 3.65
CA ASP A 11 -0.41 18.14 3.53
C ASP A 11 -1.06 18.07 4.93
N GLY A 12 -0.38 17.47 5.92
CA GLY A 12 -0.84 17.47 7.31
C GLY A 12 -0.94 18.87 7.93
N PHE A 13 0.01 19.77 7.63
CA PHE A 13 -0.03 21.16 8.07
C PHE A 13 -1.21 21.90 7.43
N VAL A 14 -1.32 21.85 6.10
CA VAL A 14 -2.41 22.48 5.33
C VAL A 14 -3.78 22.01 5.83
N PHE A 15 -3.91 20.70 6.04
CA PHE A 15 -5.12 20.09 6.60
C PHE A 15 -5.44 20.63 8.01
N SER A 16 -4.42 20.78 8.86
CA SER A 16 -4.60 21.27 10.23
C SER A 16 -5.06 22.73 10.30
N GLU A 17 -4.70 23.54 9.31
CA GLU A 17 -5.13 24.94 9.17
C GLU A 17 -6.54 25.06 8.55
N GLY A 18 -7.22 23.94 8.28
CA GLY A 18 -8.56 23.91 7.68
C GLY A 18 -8.56 24.27 6.19
N ILE A 19 -7.40 24.24 5.54
CA ILE A 19 -7.26 24.45 4.10
C ILE A 19 -7.45 23.11 3.39
N ASN A 20 -8.19 23.11 2.30
CA ASN A 20 -8.40 21.92 1.48
C ASN A 20 -7.10 21.55 0.73
N VAL A 21 -6.57 20.34 0.97
CA VAL A 21 -5.28 19.88 0.42
C VAL A 21 -5.31 19.57 -1.09
N TYR A 22 -6.50 19.48 -1.69
CA TYR A 22 -6.69 19.24 -3.12
C TYR A 22 -7.02 20.53 -3.88
N GLN A 23 -7.20 21.64 -3.18
CA GLN A 23 -7.50 22.93 -3.81
C GLN A 23 -6.26 23.56 -4.47
N TYR A 24 -5.10 23.43 -3.83
CA TYR A 24 -3.84 24.04 -4.27
C TYR A 24 -2.72 23.01 -4.26
N THR A 25 -1.77 23.13 -5.19
CA THR A 25 -0.48 22.46 -5.07
C THR A 25 0.36 23.14 -3.97
N PRO A 26 1.33 22.45 -3.36
CA PRO A 26 2.26 23.08 -2.43
C PRO A 26 2.92 24.35 -2.96
N GLU A 27 3.35 24.34 -4.22
CA GLU A 27 3.93 25.50 -4.92
C GLU A 27 2.95 26.68 -4.97
N GLN A 28 1.71 26.44 -5.42
CA GLN A 28 0.68 27.49 -5.50
C GLN A 28 0.33 28.07 -4.14
N LEU A 29 0.21 27.21 -3.12
CA LEU A 29 -0.15 27.66 -1.79
C LEU A 29 1.01 28.39 -1.11
N GLY A 30 2.26 27.97 -1.34
CA GLY A 30 3.46 28.64 -0.85
C GLY A 30 3.59 30.10 -1.32
N ASP A 31 3.06 30.43 -2.50
CA ASP A 31 2.99 31.81 -3.01
C ASP A 31 1.89 32.66 -2.34
N ILE A 32 0.89 32.01 -1.73
CA ILE A 32 -0.31 32.66 -1.17
C ILE A 32 -0.18 32.87 0.33
N ILE A 33 0.44 31.93 1.05
CA ILE A 33 0.58 31.99 2.51
C ILE A 33 1.96 32.50 2.91
N SER A 34 2.04 33.17 4.06
CA SER A 34 3.33 33.50 4.66
C SER A 34 4.02 32.22 5.13
N VAL A 35 4.93 31.69 4.31
CA VAL A 35 5.77 30.54 4.68
C VAL A 35 6.89 30.99 5.60
N ASP A 36 7.04 30.30 6.73
CA ASP A 36 8.22 30.47 7.57
C ASP A 36 9.40 29.63 7.02
N ALA A 37 10.57 29.80 7.62
CA ALA A 37 11.77 29.08 7.19
C ALA A 37 11.62 27.53 7.25
N SER A 38 10.74 27.01 8.10
CA SER A 38 10.50 25.57 8.21
C SER A 38 9.65 25.04 7.04
N LEU A 39 8.63 25.81 6.62
CA LEU A 39 7.80 25.49 5.48
C LEU A 39 8.55 25.64 4.15
N ILE A 40 9.45 26.62 4.03
CA ILE A 40 10.33 26.76 2.86
C ILE A 40 11.21 25.52 2.71
N LEU A 41 11.85 25.06 3.80
CA LEU A 41 12.66 23.83 3.78
C LEU A 41 11.85 22.62 3.33
N VAL A 42 10.59 22.53 3.76
CA VAL A 42 9.68 21.43 3.37
C VAL A 42 9.33 21.50 1.89
N LEU A 43 9.04 22.69 1.36
CA LEU A 43 8.75 22.90 -0.06
C LEU A 43 9.95 22.58 -0.96
N GLU A 44 11.15 23.05 -0.59
CA GLU A 44 12.37 22.78 -1.34
C GLU A 44 12.79 21.30 -1.28
N GLY A 45 12.45 20.63 -0.18
CA GLY A 45 12.79 19.23 0.04
C GLY A 45 11.87 18.21 -0.63
N MET A 46 10.64 18.59 -1.02
CA MET A 46 9.69 17.64 -1.59
C MET A 46 9.89 17.41 -3.09
N ASN A 47 9.63 16.18 -3.53
CA ASN A 47 9.66 15.77 -4.95
C ASN A 47 8.37 16.07 -5.72
N SER A 48 7.35 16.62 -5.04
CA SER A 48 5.99 16.76 -5.56
C SER A 48 5.33 18.13 -5.32
N PRO A 49 6.05 19.27 -5.40
CA PRO A 49 5.48 20.58 -5.08
C PRO A 49 4.44 21.06 -6.10
N SER A 50 4.53 20.59 -7.34
CA SER A 50 3.63 20.98 -8.44
C SER A 50 2.43 20.03 -8.62
N TYR A 51 2.20 19.10 -7.69
CA TYR A 51 1.10 18.14 -7.75
C TYR A 51 0.08 18.37 -6.62
N PHE A 52 -1.21 18.11 -6.86
CA PHE A 52 -2.20 18.11 -5.79
C PHE A 52 -2.05 16.85 -4.93
N ALA A 53 -2.65 16.88 -3.74
CA ALA A 53 -2.63 15.73 -2.83
C ALA A 53 -3.28 14.50 -3.48
N VAL A 54 -2.73 13.33 -3.18
CA VAL A 54 -3.22 12.03 -3.71
C VAL A 54 -3.66 11.06 -2.63
N TYR A 55 -3.49 11.47 -1.37
CA TYR A 55 -3.90 10.65 -0.26
C TYR A 55 -5.38 10.81 0.02
N THR A 56 -5.95 9.92 0.83
CA THR A 56 -7.35 10.07 1.24
C THR A 56 -7.45 11.04 2.40
N PRO A 57 -8.59 11.68 2.62
CA PRO A 57 -8.69 12.66 3.71
C PRO A 57 -8.48 12.03 5.10
N LEU A 58 -8.75 10.73 5.24
CA LEU A 58 -8.41 10.00 6.46
C LEU A 58 -6.90 9.88 6.66
N ASN A 59 -6.12 9.66 5.59
CA ASN A 59 -4.66 9.68 5.66
C ASN A 59 -4.13 11.07 6.03
N GLU A 60 -4.73 12.13 5.49
CA GLU A 60 -4.35 13.50 5.83
C GLU A 60 -4.59 13.81 7.30
N LEU A 61 -5.72 13.35 7.84
CA LEU A 61 -5.98 13.46 9.28
C LEU A 61 -4.88 12.79 10.12
N PHE A 62 -4.35 11.64 9.69
CA PHE A 62 -3.24 10.96 10.38
C PHE A 62 -1.97 11.82 10.41
N TYR A 63 -1.66 12.50 9.31
CA TYR A 63 -0.52 13.41 9.26
C TYR A 63 -0.80 14.78 9.89
N ALA A 64 -2.06 15.18 10.05
CA ALA A 64 -2.45 16.42 10.72
C ALA A 64 -2.37 16.35 12.26
N LEU A 65 -2.43 15.15 12.86
CA LEU A 65 -2.44 14.96 14.32
C LEU A 65 -1.34 15.74 15.10
N PRO A 66 -0.07 15.77 14.67
CA PRO A 66 0.97 16.51 15.37
C PRO A 66 0.66 18.02 15.45
N PHE A 67 0.10 18.60 14.39
CA PHE A 67 -0.15 20.03 14.30
C PHE A 67 -1.29 20.47 15.23
N TYR A 68 -2.32 19.64 15.40
CA TYR A 68 -3.37 19.89 16.42
C TYR A 68 -2.84 19.86 17.86
N LEU A 69 -1.67 19.23 18.09
CA LEU A 69 -0.96 19.25 19.36
C LEU A 69 0.06 20.40 19.47
N GLY A 70 0.10 21.29 18.48
CA GLY A 70 1.04 22.42 18.42
C GLY A 70 2.45 22.05 17.94
N ILE A 71 2.66 20.85 17.40
CA ILE A 71 3.95 20.42 16.85
C ILE A 71 4.13 21.02 15.46
N LYS A 72 5.07 21.97 15.33
CA LYS A 72 5.40 22.65 14.06
C LYS A 72 6.83 22.41 13.58
N GLY A 73 7.66 21.68 14.33
CA GLY A 73 9.01 21.37 13.89
C GLY A 73 9.02 20.10 13.04
N LEU A 74 9.63 20.12 11.84
CA LEU A 74 9.76 18.92 10.99
C LEU A 74 10.35 17.72 11.73
N GLY A 75 11.42 17.91 12.51
CA GLY A 75 12.03 16.84 13.30
C GLY A 75 11.10 16.29 14.39
N GLN A 76 10.29 17.15 15.03
CA GLN A 76 9.31 16.75 16.04
C GLN A 76 8.13 16.01 15.39
N PHE A 77 7.69 16.45 14.22
CA PHE A 77 6.69 15.76 13.41
C PHE A 77 7.16 14.34 13.06
N VAL A 78 8.38 14.19 12.51
CA VAL A 78 8.94 12.88 12.17
C VAL A 78 9.03 11.99 13.40
N PHE A 79 9.50 12.53 14.53
CA PHE A 79 9.56 11.79 15.79
C PHE A 79 8.17 11.33 16.25
N PHE A 80 7.17 12.22 16.25
CA PHE A 80 5.81 11.89 16.61
C PHE A 80 5.24 10.78 15.72
N GLN A 81 5.42 10.89 14.40
CA GLN A 81 4.95 9.88 13.46
C GLN A 81 5.62 8.52 13.72
N ARG A 82 6.93 8.49 14.00
CA ARG A 82 7.62 7.23 14.37
C ARG A 82 7.08 6.60 15.64
N VAL A 83 6.75 7.41 16.66
CA VAL A 83 6.09 6.91 17.87
C VAL A 83 4.72 6.32 17.51
N LEU A 84 3.91 7.03 16.71
CA LEU A 84 2.59 6.57 16.28
C LEU A 84 2.66 5.25 15.50
N PHE A 85 3.55 5.14 14.52
CA PHE A 85 3.78 3.90 13.77
C PHE A 85 4.20 2.75 14.67
N THR A 86 5.08 3.02 15.64
CA THR A 86 5.53 2.02 16.62
C THR A 86 4.34 1.51 17.45
N LEU A 87 3.41 2.39 17.86
CA LEU A 87 2.20 1.98 18.56
C LEU A 87 1.30 1.07 17.72
N PHE A 88 1.13 1.36 16.42
CA PHE A 88 0.41 0.45 15.50
C PHE A 88 1.10 -0.90 15.35
N TYR A 89 2.43 -0.92 15.30
CA TYR A 89 3.22 -2.14 15.19
C TYR A 89 3.06 -2.99 16.44
N LEU A 90 3.15 -2.38 17.63
CA LEU A 90 2.91 -3.03 18.91
C LEU A 90 1.47 -3.55 19.02
N PHE A 91 0.49 -2.77 18.54
CA PHE A 91 -0.91 -3.20 18.54
C PHE A 91 -1.14 -4.43 17.65
N ALA A 92 -0.57 -4.45 16.44
CA ALA A 92 -0.64 -5.59 15.54
C ALA A 92 0.10 -6.82 16.08
N TYR A 93 1.31 -6.63 16.63
CA TYR A 93 2.09 -7.69 17.27
C TYR A 93 1.30 -8.33 18.43
N CYS A 94 0.77 -7.51 19.35
CA CYS A 94 -0.05 -8.00 20.46
C CYS A 94 -1.33 -8.69 20.00
N SER A 95 -1.98 -8.18 18.95
CA SER A 95 -3.21 -8.76 18.40
C SER A 95 -2.97 -10.17 17.89
N ILE A 96 -1.86 -10.40 17.19
CA ILE A 96 -1.50 -11.71 16.67
C ILE A 96 -0.93 -12.63 17.74
N GLY A 97 -0.11 -12.14 18.67
CA GLY A 97 0.35 -12.95 19.81
C GLY A 97 -0.82 -13.55 20.60
N ARG A 98 -1.95 -12.83 20.71
CA ARG A 98 -3.18 -13.38 21.30
C ARG A 98 -3.81 -14.50 20.48
N VAL A 99 -3.71 -14.45 19.15
CA VAL A 99 -4.17 -15.52 18.24
C VAL A 99 -3.28 -16.76 18.42
N GLU A 100 -1.96 -16.57 18.50
CA GLU A 100 -0.99 -17.65 18.72
C GLU A 100 -1.14 -18.33 20.08
N ASN A 101 -1.45 -17.55 21.13
CA ASN A 101 -1.76 -18.09 22.46
C ASN A 101 -3.02 -18.97 22.48
N ASN A 102 -3.90 -18.89 21.46
CA ASN A 102 -5.03 -19.81 21.29
C ASN A 102 -4.66 -21.05 20.44
N GLY A 103 -3.37 -21.28 20.19
CA GLY A 103 -2.85 -22.47 19.52
C GLY A 103 -2.87 -22.42 17.99
N LEU A 104 -3.04 -21.25 17.38
CA LEU A 104 -2.96 -21.04 15.93
C LEU A 104 -1.53 -20.61 15.56
N LYS A 105 -0.92 -21.24 14.55
CA LYS A 105 0.42 -20.83 14.10
C LYS A 105 0.31 -19.70 13.10
N THR A 106 1.06 -18.62 13.29
CA THR A 106 1.11 -17.52 12.32
C THR A 106 2.52 -17.25 11.81
N GLY A 107 2.59 -16.46 10.74
CA GLY A 107 3.84 -15.98 10.16
C GLY A 107 4.32 -14.67 10.74
N LEU A 108 4.02 -14.36 12.01
CA LEU A 108 4.33 -13.07 12.64
C LEU A 108 5.76 -12.60 12.36
N ASN A 109 6.73 -13.51 12.49
CA ASN A 109 8.14 -13.22 12.26
C ASN A 109 8.47 -12.87 10.79
N TRP A 110 7.77 -13.47 9.83
CA TRP A 110 7.99 -13.16 8.40
C TRP A 110 7.64 -11.73 8.04
N LEU A 111 6.76 -11.10 8.83
CA LEU A 111 6.37 -9.71 8.67
C LEU A 111 7.22 -8.78 9.54
N PHE A 112 7.27 -9.02 10.85
CA PHE A 112 7.92 -8.09 11.79
C PHE A 112 9.46 -8.16 11.78
N LEU A 113 10.07 -9.22 11.24
CA LEU A 113 11.53 -9.24 11.00
C LEU A 113 11.89 -8.77 9.58
N ASN A 114 10.89 -8.42 8.76
CA ASN A 114 11.14 -8.00 7.40
C ASN A 114 11.66 -6.55 7.37
N PRO A 115 12.86 -6.28 6.83
CA PRO A 115 13.42 -4.94 6.81
C PRO A 115 12.56 -3.95 6.00
N LEU A 116 11.80 -4.41 5.00
CA LEU A 116 10.90 -3.57 4.21
C LEU A 116 9.85 -2.88 5.09
N LEU A 117 9.30 -3.57 6.08
CA LEU A 117 8.30 -2.99 6.98
C LEU A 117 8.89 -1.81 7.76
N TRP A 118 10.06 -2.00 8.35
CA TRP A 118 10.72 -0.99 9.17
C TRP A 118 11.23 0.18 8.33
N LEU A 119 11.85 -0.10 7.18
CA LEU A 119 12.39 0.93 6.31
C LEU A 119 11.28 1.82 5.75
N GLU A 120 10.24 1.21 5.17
CA GLU A 120 9.19 1.97 4.50
C GLU A 120 8.20 2.58 5.48
N GLY A 121 7.80 1.84 6.51
CA GLY A 121 6.86 2.34 7.50
C GLY A 121 7.51 3.28 8.51
N LEU A 122 8.56 2.87 9.23
CA LEU A 122 9.16 3.70 10.28
C LEU A 122 10.27 4.63 9.78
N GLY A 123 11.01 4.21 8.75
CA GLY A 123 12.05 5.02 8.13
C GLY A 123 11.45 6.16 7.31
N ASN A 124 10.72 5.80 6.25
CA ASN A 124 10.13 6.70 5.26
C ASN A 124 8.72 7.19 5.61
N LEU A 125 8.11 6.70 6.69
CA LEU A 125 6.76 7.10 7.13
C LEU A 125 5.63 6.76 6.16
N HIS A 126 5.75 5.74 5.31
CA HIS A 126 4.65 5.35 4.42
C HIS A 126 3.49 4.71 5.18
N VAL A 127 2.30 5.28 5.05
CA VAL A 127 1.07 4.85 5.73
C VAL A 127 0.73 3.38 5.51
N GLU A 128 1.22 2.75 4.43
CA GLU A 128 1.14 1.30 4.21
C GLU A 128 1.54 0.48 5.43
N GLY A 129 2.55 0.93 6.19
CA GLY A 129 2.95 0.28 7.45
C GLY A 129 1.82 0.26 8.49
N ILE A 130 1.06 1.35 8.62
CA ILE A 130 -0.12 1.43 9.49
C ILE A 130 -1.27 0.61 8.91
N ILE A 131 -1.54 0.73 7.61
CA ILE A 131 -2.63 0.04 6.91
C ILE A 131 -2.57 -1.45 7.18
N ILE A 132 -1.39 -2.07 7.00
CA ILE A 132 -1.23 -3.50 7.19
C ILE A 132 -1.36 -3.89 8.66
N CYS A 133 -0.90 -3.05 9.59
CA CYS A 133 -1.04 -3.31 11.03
C CYS A 133 -2.52 -3.31 11.45
N ILE A 134 -3.32 -2.37 10.93
CA ILE A 134 -4.76 -2.33 11.17
C ILE A 134 -5.45 -3.54 10.52
N ALA A 135 -5.12 -3.89 9.27
CA ALA A 135 -5.68 -5.05 8.58
C ALA A 135 -5.40 -6.36 9.32
N ILE A 136 -4.17 -6.56 9.78
CA ILE A 136 -3.77 -7.74 10.53
C ILE A 136 -4.49 -7.81 11.88
N SER A 137 -4.58 -6.68 12.57
CA SER A 137 -5.31 -6.60 13.84
C SER A 137 -6.80 -6.90 13.63
N ALA A 138 -7.41 -6.39 12.57
CA ALA A 138 -8.79 -6.69 12.19
C ALA A 138 -8.97 -8.20 11.96
N ALA A 139 -8.05 -8.85 11.27
CA ALA A 139 -8.12 -10.28 11.07
C ALA A 139 -7.94 -11.08 12.36
N ALA A 140 -7.01 -10.69 13.22
CA ALA A 140 -6.83 -11.30 14.54
C ALA A 140 -8.09 -11.18 15.44
N ILE A 141 -8.75 -10.02 15.39
CA ILE A 141 -9.95 -9.73 16.20
C ILE A 141 -11.19 -10.44 15.65
N ALA A 142 -11.25 -10.72 14.35
CA ALA A 142 -12.40 -11.33 13.69
C ALA A 142 -12.80 -12.70 14.28
N TYR A 143 -11.87 -13.40 14.95
CA TYR A 143 -12.14 -14.65 15.66
C TYR A 143 -13.00 -14.45 16.92
N LYS A 144 -12.94 -13.28 17.55
CA LYS A 144 -13.69 -12.95 18.78
C LYS A 144 -14.85 -11.98 18.53
N ASN A 145 -14.61 -10.96 17.70
CA ASN A 145 -15.59 -9.91 17.43
C ASN A 145 -15.54 -9.47 15.96
N ARG A 146 -16.40 -10.06 15.14
CA ARG A 146 -16.49 -9.76 13.71
C ARG A 146 -17.01 -8.36 13.38
N VAL A 147 -17.77 -7.73 14.29
CA VAL A 147 -18.25 -6.35 14.10
C VAL A 147 -17.08 -5.38 14.24
N PHE A 148 -16.31 -5.49 15.32
CA PHE A 148 -15.16 -4.63 15.53
C PHE A 148 -14.06 -4.87 14.50
N ALA A 149 -13.86 -6.13 14.08
CA ALA A 149 -13.00 -6.45 12.94
C ALA A 149 -13.46 -5.77 11.64
N GLY A 150 -14.77 -5.72 11.37
CA GLY A 150 -15.33 -4.99 10.23
C GLY A 150 -14.99 -3.50 10.26
N ILE A 151 -15.11 -2.85 11.42
CA ILE A 151 -14.76 -1.43 11.60
C ILE A 151 -13.27 -1.20 11.30
N LEU A 152 -12.38 -1.98 11.91
CA LEU A 152 -10.94 -1.85 11.69
C LEU A 152 -10.55 -2.12 10.23
N ALA A 153 -11.14 -3.15 9.61
CA ALA A 153 -10.94 -3.45 8.20
C ALA A 153 -11.39 -2.28 7.30
N SER A 154 -12.52 -1.64 7.60
CA SER A 154 -12.98 -0.47 6.84
C SER A 154 -12.03 0.71 6.97
N ILE A 155 -11.51 0.99 8.18
CA ILE A 155 -10.50 2.04 8.39
C ILE A 155 -9.24 1.74 7.58
N SER A 156 -8.73 0.50 7.63
CA SER A 156 -7.55 0.08 6.86
C SER A 156 -7.73 0.32 5.36
N VAL A 157 -8.91 0.01 4.80
CA VAL A 157 -9.20 0.20 3.38
C VAL A 157 -9.31 1.69 3.01
N VAL A 158 -9.95 2.50 3.85
CA VAL A 158 -10.19 3.92 3.54
C VAL A 158 -8.92 4.78 3.63
N LEU A 159 -7.89 4.32 4.34
CA LEU A 159 -6.60 5.03 4.43
C LEU A 159 -5.90 5.23 3.10
N LYS A 160 -6.07 4.33 2.13
CA LYS A 160 -5.46 4.48 0.80
C LYS A 160 -6.25 3.74 -0.26
N ILE A 161 -6.39 4.35 -1.42
CA ILE A 161 -7.14 3.78 -2.55
C ILE A 161 -6.51 2.46 -3.05
N SER A 162 -5.19 2.28 -2.90
CA SER A 162 -4.45 1.08 -3.33
C SER A 162 -4.70 -0.19 -2.47
N THR A 163 -5.60 -0.13 -1.49
CA THR A 163 -5.89 -1.24 -0.55
C THR A 163 -6.93 -2.26 -1.07
N LEU A 164 -7.24 -2.25 -2.37
CA LEU A 164 -8.19 -3.17 -2.99
C LEU A 164 -7.98 -4.65 -2.61
N PRO A 165 -6.75 -5.21 -2.55
CA PRO A 165 -6.54 -6.58 -2.09
C PRO A 165 -7.03 -6.85 -0.66
N ILE A 166 -6.86 -5.88 0.25
CA ILE A 166 -7.35 -5.95 1.64
C ILE A 166 -8.88 -5.91 1.65
N PHE A 167 -9.48 -5.02 0.85
CA PHE A 167 -10.93 -4.94 0.69
C PHE A 167 -11.53 -6.27 0.19
N LEU A 168 -10.93 -6.87 -0.85
CA LEU A 168 -11.37 -8.15 -1.41
C LEU A 168 -11.23 -9.28 -0.40
N TYR A 169 -10.11 -9.35 0.32
CA TYR A 169 -9.88 -10.32 1.39
C TYR A 169 -11.03 -10.33 2.41
N PHE A 170 -11.33 -9.18 3.02
CA PHE A 170 -12.38 -9.09 4.03
C PHE A 170 -13.79 -9.27 3.46
N THR A 171 -14.04 -8.82 2.23
CA THR A 171 -15.34 -9.02 1.56
C THR A 171 -15.65 -10.49 1.34
N LEU A 172 -14.64 -11.29 0.99
CA LEU A 172 -14.82 -12.71 0.68
C LEU A 172 -14.79 -13.59 1.95
N TRP A 173 -13.99 -13.20 2.93
CA TRP A 173 -13.93 -13.88 4.21
C TRP A 173 -15.17 -13.63 5.06
N PHE A 174 -15.64 -12.39 5.18
CA PHE A 174 -16.87 -12.09 5.90
C PHE A 174 -18.10 -12.59 5.14
N ARG A 175 -19.13 -12.99 5.89
CA ARG A 175 -20.38 -13.55 5.36
C ARG A 175 -21.61 -12.85 5.93
N GLY A 176 -22.72 -12.93 5.21
CA GLY A 176 -24.04 -12.47 5.68
C GLY A 176 -24.10 -11.00 6.10
N LYS A 177 -24.62 -10.74 7.31
CA LYS A 177 -24.77 -9.38 7.86
C LYS A 177 -23.43 -8.66 8.07
N ILE A 178 -22.38 -9.39 8.49
CA ILE A 178 -21.04 -8.80 8.73
C ILE A 178 -20.44 -8.28 7.42
N ARG A 179 -20.54 -9.03 6.32
CA ARG A 179 -20.05 -8.58 5.00
C ARG A 179 -20.74 -7.29 4.57
N ARG A 180 -22.08 -7.23 4.71
CA ARG A 180 -22.86 -6.03 4.37
C ARG A 180 -22.48 -4.84 5.24
N LEU A 181 -22.29 -5.06 6.54
CA LEU A 181 -21.84 -4.03 7.47
C LEU A 181 -20.46 -3.51 7.08
N PHE A 182 -19.49 -4.39 6.82
CA PHE A 182 -18.15 -4.00 6.38
C PHE A 182 -18.19 -3.16 5.09
N ILE A 183 -18.91 -3.62 4.06
CA ILE A 183 -19.04 -2.87 2.80
C ILE A 183 -19.67 -1.50 3.06
N LEU A 184 -20.76 -1.45 3.84
CA LEU A 184 -21.44 -0.20 4.17
C LEU A 184 -20.53 0.75 4.94
N LEU A 185 -19.80 0.27 5.96
CA LEU A 185 -18.86 1.07 6.74
C LEU A 185 -17.72 1.60 5.87
N THR A 186 -17.17 0.78 4.99
CA THR A 186 -16.12 1.22 4.05
C THR A 186 -16.64 2.32 3.12
N LEU A 187 -17.86 2.17 2.58
CA LEU A 187 -18.48 3.20 1.74
C LEU A 187 -18.80 4.48 2.52
N VAL A 188 -19.36 4.35 3.72
CA VAL A 188 -19.72 5.50 4.56
C VAL A 188 -18.48 6.25 5.04
N LEU A 189 -17.42 5.55 5.46
CA LEU A 189 -16.16 6.18 5.85
C LEU A 189 -15.44 6.79 4.66
N GLY A 190 -15.40 6.09 3.52
CA GLY A 190 -14.79 6.60 2.28
C GLY A 190 -15.50 7.86 1.78
N LEU A 191 -16.80 7.75 1.51
CA LEU A 191 -17.61 8.90 1.04
C LEU A 191 -17.72 9.99 2.12
N GLY A 192 -17.92 9.61 3.38
CA GLY A 192 -18.00 10.54 4.50
C GLY A 192 -16.73 11.35 4.67
N SER A 193 -15.54 10.75 4.49
CA SER A 193 -14.28 11.49 4.53
C SER A 193 -14.20 12.55 3.42
N LEU A 194 -14.70 12.26 2.21
CA LEU A 194 -14.76 13.24 1.13
C LEU A 194 -15.78 14.36 1.43
N LEU A 195 -16.90 14.05 2.09
CA LEU A 195 -17.95 15.03 2.42
C LEU A 195 -17.54 15.99 3.53
N VAL A 196 -16.98 15.48 4.62
CA VAL A 196 -16.65 16.28 5.82
C VAL A 196 -15.63 17.38 5.50
N ILE A 197 -14.81 17.18 4.46
CA ILE A 197 -13.66 18.04 4.16
C ILE A 197 -13.95 18.92 2.91
N GLY A 198 -15.19 18.90 2.42
CA GLY A 198 -15.63 19.76 1.31
C GLY A 198 -15.04 19.37 -0.04
N GLU A 199 -14.56 18.13 -0.16
CA GLU A 199 -13.74 17.69 -1.30
C GLU A 199 -14.48 17.55 -2.62
N ILE A 200 -15.82 17.53 -2.59
CA ILE A 200 -16.62 17.40 -3.81
C ILE A 200 -16.26 18.48 -4.84
N ASN A 201 -15.99 19.70 -4.37
CA ASN A 201 -15.69 20.83 -5.24
C ASN A 201 -14.31 20.75 -5.91
N HIS A 202 -13.42 19.89 -5.41
CA HIS A 202 -12.05 19.70 -5.92
C HIS A 202 -11.77 18.27 -6.38
N LEU A 203 -12.82 17.46 -6.60
CA LEU A 203 -12.67 16.10 -7.12
C LEU A 203 -11.91 16.04 -8.45
N GLU A 204 -12.01 17.06 -9.29
CA GLU A 204 -11.25 17.13 -10.54
C GLU A 204 -9.73 17.17 -10.30
N ASN A 205 -9.27 17.88 -9.27
CA ASN A 205 -7.85 17.97 -8.91
C ASN A 205 -7.34 16.66 -8.28
N LEU A 206 -8.18 15.99 -7.48
CA LEU A 206 -7.87 14.65 -6.99
C LEU A 206 -7.77 13.66 -8.16
N ILE A 207 -8.74 13.67 -9.07
CA ILE A 207 -8.76 12.80 -10.25
C ILE A 207 -7.56 13.08 -11.17
N SER A 208 -7.18 14.34 -11.37
CA SER A 208 -6.02 14.69 -12.20
C SER A 208 -4.72 14.14 -11.60
N SER A 209 -4.56 14.23 -10.29
CA SER A 209 -3.39 13.69 -9.58
C SER A 209 -3.37 12.16 -9.57
N LEU A 210 -4.51 11.50 -9.44
CA LEU A 210 -4.61 10.05 -9.60
C LEU A 210 -4.33 9.60 -11.04
N ARG A 211 -4.72 10.39 -12.05
CA ARG A 211 -4.43 10.09 -13.47
C ARG A 211 -2.94 10.14 -13.77
N LEU A 212 -2.20 11.10 -13.19
CA LEU A 212 -0.74 11.21 -13.34
C LEU A 212 -0.03 9.90 -12.97
N PHE A 213 -0.46 9.23 -11.89
CA PHE A 213 0.07 7.90 -11.49
C PHE A 213 -0.14 6.81 -12.53
N SER A 214 -1.23 6.87 -13.30
CA SER A 214 -1.53 5.86 -14.32
C SER A 214 -1.03 6.20 -15.72
N GLU A 215 -0.78 7.48 -16.01
CA GLU A 215 -0.51 7.96 -17.37
C GLU A 215 0.90 8.53 -17.57
N THR A 216 1.61 8.90 -16.49
CA THR A 216 2.91 9.58 -16.57
C THR A 216 3.99 9.01 -15.66
N PHE A 217 3.64 8.49 -14.48
CA PHE A 217 4.64 7.96 -13.56
C PHE A 217 5.14 6.58 -13.98
N GLU A 218 6.47 6.47 -14.08
CA GLU A 218 7.21 5.25 -14.31
C GLU A 218 8.28 5.10 -13.24
N PHE A 219 8.16 4.07 -12.42
CA PHE A 219 9.17 3.73 -11.45
C PHE A 219 9.20 2.23 -11.24
N ASN A 220 10.32 1.58 -11.57
CA ASN A 220 10.50 0.16 -11.34
C ASN A 220 9.33 -0.68 -11.88
N GLY A 221 8.83 -0.35 -13.08
CA GLY A 221 7.73 -1.10 -13.69
C GLY A 221 8.22 -2.46 -14.19
N SER A 222 7.81 -3.56 -13.56
CA SER A 222 8.32 -4.91 -13.83
C SER A 222 8.18 -5.35 -15.31
N ILE A 223 7.03 -5.90 -15.69
CA ILE A 223 6.73 -6.30 -17.08
C ILE A 223 6.63 -5.04 -17.96
N TYR A 224 6.16 -3.95 -17.37
CA TYR A 224 6.02 -2.67 -18.04
C TYR A 224 7.31 -2.17 -18.69
N GLN A 225 8.45 -2.15 -17.97
CA GLN A 225 9.70 -1.64 -18.54
C GLN A 225 10.15 -2.43 -19.76
N LEU A 226 10.03 -3.77 -19.71
CA LEU A 226 10.38 -4.64 -20.84
C LEU A 226 9.47 -4.38 -22.06
N VAL A 227 8.16 -4.33 -21.83
CA VAL A 227 7.20 -4.11 -22.93
C VAL A 227 7.34 -2.70 -23.49
N ASN A 228 7.47 -1.68 -22.64
CA ASN A 228 7.66 -0.29 -23.06
C ASN A 228 8.94 -0.15 -23.88
N TYR A 229 10.05 -0.75 -23.45
CA TYR A 229 11.30 -0.74 -24.20
C TYR A 229 11.11 -1.28 -25.62
N LEU A 230 10.50 -2.47 -25.76
CA LEU A 230 10.27 -3.11 -27.07
C LEU A 230 9.33 -2.30 -27.97
N VAL A 231 8.22 -1.81 -27.42
CA VAL A 231 7.24 -1.02 -28.19
C VAL A 231 7.81 0.33 -28.59
N SER A 232 8.56 0.99 -27.71
CA SER A 232 9.22 2.27 -28.01
C SER A 232 10.27 2.15 -29.13
N GLN A 233 10.91 0.99 -29.32
CA GLN A 233 11.78 0.77 -30.49
C GLN A 233 11.01 0.78 -31.82
N ILE A 234 9.75 0.35 -31.81
CA ILE A 234 8.89 0.30 -33.01
C ILE A 234 8.26 1.67 -33.27
N VAL A 235 7.79 2.32 -32.20
CA VAL A 235 6.97 3.53 -32.27
C VAL A 235 7.82 4.81 -32.30
N GLY A 236 9.07 4.75 -31.83
CA GLY A 236 10.02 5.87 -31.84
C GLY A 236 9.85 6.89 -30.71
N TYR A 237 8.90 6.68 -29.79
CA TYR A 237 8.70 7.49 -28.60
C TYR A 237 8.23 6.66 -27.39
N ASN A 238 8.21 7.26 -26.19
CA ASN A 238 7.78 6.59 -24.96
C ASN A 238 6.30 6.19 -25.05
N SER A 239 6.02 4.89 -24.96
CA SER A 239 4.70 4.32 -25.21
C SER A 239 3.89 4.11 -23.92
N ILE A 240 4.25 4.79 -22.83
CA ILE A 240 3.62 4.68 -21.50
C ILE A 240 2.09 4.68 -21.55
N PHE A 241 1.50 5.62 -22.27
CA PHE A 241 0.04 5.80 -22.28
C PHE A 241 -0.68 4.54 -22.79
N TYR A 242 -0.17 3.94 -23.87
CA TYR A 242 -0.78 2.74 -24.46
C TYR A 242 -0.39 1.49 -23.69
N VAL A 243 0.91 1.33 -23.39
CA VAL A 243 1.44 0.14 -22.71
C VAL A 243 0.89 0.03 -21.29
N GLY A 244 0.89 1.13 -20.52
CA GLY A 244 0.36 1.16 -19.16
C GLY A 244 -1.14 0.83 -19.11
N LYS A 245 -1.94 1.43 -20.01
CA LYS A 245 -3.38 1.11 -20.11
C LYS A 245 -3.63 -0.35 -20.47
N THR A 246 -2.89 -0.89 -21.43
CA THR A 246 -3.00 -2.30 -21.83
C THR A 246 -2.62 -3.24 -20.70
N LEU A 247 -1.52 -3.00 -19.99
CA LEU A 247 -1.09 -3.85 -18.88
C LEU A 247 -2.05 -3.80 -17.69
N ASN A 248 -2.57 -2.62 -17.34
CA ASN A 248 -3.59 -2.50 -16.30
C ASN A 248 -4.87 -3.28 -16.66
N LEU A 249 -5.31 -3.22 -17.93
CA LEU A 249 -6.44 -4.02 -18.40
C LEU A 249 -6.15 -5.53 -18.31
N LEU A 250 -4.96 -5.96 -18.70
CA LEU A 250 -4.55 -7.36 -18.59
C LEU A 250 -4.53 -7.82 -17.12
N ALA A 251 -4.04 -6.99 -16.20
CA ALA A 251 -4.06 -7.29 -14.76
C ALA A 251 -5.49 -7.52 -14.26
N LEU A 252 -6.44 -6.68 -14.68
CA LEU A 252 -7.86 -6.83 -14.34
C LEU A 252 -8.46 -8.12 -14.93
N ILE A 253 -8.16 -8.45 -16.19
CA ILE A 253 -8.64 -9.67 -16.84
C ILE A 253 -8.07 -10.91 -16.13
N PHE A 254 -6.76 -10.97 -15.90
CA PHE A 254 -6.13 -12.08 -15.20
C PHE A 254 -6.64 -12.22 -13.76
N GLY A 255 -6.78 -11.11 -13.04
CA GLY A 255 -7.35 -11.09 -11.70
C GLY A 255 -8.79 -11.61 -11.68
N GLY A 256 -9.63 -11.17 -12.61
CA GLY A 256 -11.01 -11.64 -12.77
C GLY A 256 -11.10 -13.14 -13.08
N ILE A 257 -10.23 -13.64 -13.96
CA ILE A 257 -10.14 -15.08 -14.27
C ILE A 257 -9.75 -15.88 -13.02
N ILE A 258 -8.78 -15.39 -12.23
CA ILE A 258 -8.35 -16.07 -11.00
C ILE A 258 -9.51 -16.11 -10.01
N ILE A 259 -10.19 -14.98 -9.76
CA ILE A 259 -11.35 -14.92 -8.86
C ILE A 259 -12.45 -15.90 -9.33
N TYR A 260 -12.77 -15.91 -10.62
CA TYR A 260 -13.77 -16.81 -11.19
C TYR A 260 -13.41 -18.28 -11.00
N ARG A 261 -12.17 -18.67 -11.34
CA ARG A 261 -11.69 -20.05 -11.19
C ARG A 261 -11.64 -20.47 -9.73
N TRP A 262 -11.24 -19.56 -8.85
CA TRP A 262 -11.26 -19.76 -7.41
C TRP A 262 -12.69 -20.08 -6.98
N HIS A 263 -13.64 -19.19 -7.25
CA HIS A 263 -15.04 -19.36 -6.86
C HIS A 263 -15.63 -20.70 -7.36
N LYS A 264 -15.32 -21.13 -8.58
CA LYS A 264 -15.83 -22.39 -9.17
C LYS A 264 -15.32 -23.66 -8.45
N LYS A 265 -14.11 -23.65 -7.91
CA LYS A 265 -13.48 -24.85 -7.32
C LYS A 265 -14.12 -25.33 -6.01
N GLN A 266 -14.93 -24.50 -5.34
CA GLN A 266 -15.56 -24.84 -4.04
C GLN A 266 -14.62 -25.34 -2.93
N GLU A 267 -13.29 -25.22 -3.06
CA GLU A 267 -12.28 -25.51 -2.02
C GLU A 267 -12.28 -24.44 -0.90
N HIS A 268 -13.46 -23.87 -0.60
CA HIS A 268 -13.63 -22.61 0.12
C HIS A 268 -13.97 -22.85 1.56
N GLU A 269 -12.98 -22.88 2.43
CA GLU A 269 -13.18 -22.40 3.80
C GLU A 269 -11.83 -22.11 4.44
N GLY A 270 -11.66 -20.88 4.93
CA GLY A 270 -10.42 -20.43 5.59
C GLY A 270 -10.02 -19.02 5.19
N ALA A 271 -9.67 -18.22 6.18
CA ALA A 271 -9.01 -16.93 6.00
C ALA A 271 -7.69 -17.10 5.22
N SER A 272 -6.91 -18.16 5.43
CA SER A 272 -5.65 -18.38 4.70
C SER A 272 -5.84 -18.55 3.19
N ASN A 273 -6.91 -19.20 2.76
CA ASN A 273 -7.23 -19.34 1.33
C ASN A 273 -7.59 -17.99 0.71
N TRP A 274 -8.39 -17.18 1.41
CA TRP A 274 -8.68 -15.80 0.97
C TRP A 274 -7.44 -14.91 1.00
N ALA A 275 -6.54 -15.10 1.95
CA ALA A 275 -5.27 -14.40 2.05
C ALA A 275 -4.36 -14.74 0.86
N LEU A 276 -4.25 -16.02 0.48
CA LEU A 276 -3.51 -16.45 -0.71
C LEU A 276 -4.08 -15.80 -1.97
N MET A 277 -5.40 -15.83 -2.14
CA MET A 277 -6.04 -15.22 -3.30
C MET A 277 -5.77 -13.70 -3.35
N ALA A 278 -5.95 -12.99 -2.23
CA ALA A 278 -5.68 -11.55 -2.15
C ALA A 278 -4.20 -11.21 -2.41
N GLN A 279 -3.27 -12.02 -1.88
CA GLN A 279 -1.84 -11.86 -2.12
C GLN A 279 -1.47 -12.06 -3.59
N VAL A 280 -2.03 -13.09 -4.25
CA VAL A 280 -1.81 -13.33 -5.69
C VAL A 280 -2.34 -12.19 -6.53
N LEU A 281 -3.54 -11.67 -6.21
CA LEU A 281 -4.10 -10.51 -6.91
C LEU A 281 -3.19 -9.28 -6.74
N ALA A 282 -2.75 -8.99 -5.52
CA ALA A 282 -1.83 -7.89 -5.25
C ALA A 282 -0.53 -8.02 -6.05
N VAL A 283 0.09 -9.20 -6.07
CA VAL A 283 1.30 -9.46 -6.85
C VAL A 283 1.08 -9.25 -8.35
N ILE A 284 -0.04 -9.71 -8.90
CA ILE A 284 -0.38 -9.51 -10.32
C ILE A 284 -0.54 -8.02 -10.62
N PHE A 285 -1.25 -7.27 -9.78
CA PHE A 285 -1.38 -5.83 -9.98
C PHE A 285 -0.01 -5.12 -9.98
N LEU A 286 0.91 -5.50 -9.08
CA LEU A 286 2.25 -4.91 -9.04
C LEU A 286 3.08 -5.29 -10.28
N LEU A 287 3.08 -6.55 -10.70
CA LEU A 287 3.88 -7.01 -11.86
C LEU A 287 3.46 -6.33 -13.19
N PHE A 288 2.19 -5.93 -13.29
CA PHE A 288 1.63 -5.26 -14.47
C PHE A 288 1.56 -3.73 -14.33
N SER A 289 1.95 -3.18 -13.19
CA SER A 289 1.94 -1.73 -12.96
C SER A 289 3.09 -1.04 -13.70
N THR A 290 2.86 0.22 -14.11
CA THR A 290 3.92 1.12 -14.60
C THR A 290 4.86 1.56 -13.48
N THR A 291 4.36 1.53 -12.24
CA THR A 291 5.06 2.02 -11.06
C THR A 291 4.95 1.03 -9.88
N VAL A 292 6.09 0.57 -9.39
CA VAL A 292 6.23 -0.37 -8.26
C VAL A 292 7.22 0.18 -7.25
N HIS A 293 6.73 1.02 -6.34
CA HIS A 293 7.53 1.46 -5.20
C HIS A 293 7.66 0.37 -4.14
N PRO A 294 8.79 0.32 -3.39
CA PRO A 294 9.01 -0.70 -2.36
C PRO A 294 7.88 -0.85 -1.35
N TRP A 295 7.31 0.26 -0.88
CA TRP A 295 6.21 0.25 0.10
C TRP A 295 4.92 -0.42 -0.43
N TYR A 296 4.68 -0.48 -1.75
CA TYR A 296 3.51 -1.17 -2.30
C TYR A 296 3.53 -2.68 -2.03
N LEU A 297 4.73 -3.26 -1.87
CA LEU A 297 4.90 -4.68 -1.59
C LEU A 297 4.54 -5.03 -0.12
N LEU A 298 4.36 -4.05 0.76
CA LEU A 298 3.85 -4.28 2.12
C LEU A 298 2.46 -4.92 2.13
N ILE A 299 1.59 -4.55 1.18
CA ILE A 299 0.24 -5.12 1.07
C ILE A 299 0.28 -6.64 0.85
N PRO A 300 0.90 -7.18 -0.21
CA PRO A 300 1.03 -8.63 -0.37
C PRO A 300 1.87 -9.27 0.75
N LEU A 301 2.90 -8.59 1.27
CA LEU A 301 3.71 -9.12 2.37
C LEU A 301 2.88 -9.35 3.63
N SER A 302 1.89 -8.49 3.92
CA SER A 302 1.02 -8.61 5.11
C SER A 302 0.28 -9.96 5.19
N PHE A 303 -0.10 -10.54 4.05
CA PHE A 303 -0.76 -11.85 3.99
C PHE A 303 0.18 -13.02 4.33
N SER A 304 1.50 -12.78 4.41
CA SER A 304 2.48 -13.80 4.80
C SER A 304 2.34 -14.25 6.27
N ILE A 305 1.48 -13.56 7.02
CA ILE A 305 1.07 -13.98 8.35
C ILE A 305 0.19 -15.23 8.35
N PHE A 306 -0.53 -15.50 7.25
CA PHE A 306 -1.38 -16.69 7.07
C PHE A 306 -0.65 -17.80 6.31
N LEU A 307 0.29 -17.44 5.44
CA LEU A 307 1.02 -18.38 4.61
C LEU A 307 2.47 -17.96 4.32
N ILE A 308 3.31 -18.91 4.00
CA ILE A 308 4.66 -18.68 3.46
C ILE A 308 4.55 -18.69 1.95
N ASN A 309 4.77 -17.54 1.33
CA ASN A 309 4.96 -17.41 -0.11
C ASN A 309 6.42 -17.03 -0.40
N PRO A 310 7.26 -17.98 -0.87
CA PRO A 310 8.67 -17.74 -1.13
C PRO A 310 8.91 -16.61 -2.14
N PHE A 311 8.01 -16.41 -3.11
CA PHE A 311 8.11 -15.33 -4.08
C PHE A 311 8.03 -13.96 -3.38
N VAL A 312 6.99 -13.74 -2.57
CA VAL A 312 6.75 -12.46 -1.89
C VAL A 312 7.84 -12.18 -0.85
N ILE A 313 8.27 -13.21 -0.10
CA ILE A 313 9.35 -13.07 0.88
C ILE A 313 10.67 -12.71 0.17
N ALA A 314 11.03 -13.39 -0.91
CA ALA A 314 12.23 -13.03 -1.68
C ALA A 314 12.13 -11.61 -2.26
N TRP A 315 10.98 -11.25 -2.84
CA TRP A 315 10.79 -9.94 -3.44
C TRP A 315 10.87 -8.81 -2.41
N SER A 316 10.41 -9.05 -1.18
CA SER A 316 10.54 -8.05 -0.11
C SER A 316 11.97 -7.69 0.25
N GLY A 317 12.93 -8.58 0.00
CA GLY A 317 14.35 -8.29 0.11
C GLY A 317 14.91 -7.63 -1.16
N THR A 318 14.56 -8.15 -2.33
CA THR A 318 15.16 -7.71 -3.59
C THR A 318 14.58 -6.40 -4.13
N ILE A 319 13.37 -5.99 -3.71
CA ILE A 319 12.75 -4.73 -4.13
C ILE A 319 13.57 -3.49 -3.73
N MET A 320 14.43 -3.62 -2.72
CA MET A 320 15.36 -2.57 -2.31
C MET A 320 16.42 -2.25 -3.36
N LEU A 321 16.65 -3.15 -4.32
CA LEU A 321 17.58 -2.94 -5.42
C LEU A 321 17.16 -1.78 -6.33
N SER A 322 15.85 -1.50 -6.42
CA SER A 322 15.32 -0.33 -7.11
C SER A 322 15.93 0.98 -6.60
N TYR A 323 16.13 1.15 -5.28
CA TYR A 323 16.73 2.38 -4.75
C TYR A 323 18.18 2.57 -5.19
N PHE A 324 18.96 1.50 -5.29
CA PHE A 324 20.34 1.58 -5.78
C PHE A 324 20.37 1.98 -7.26
N TYR A 325 19.47 1.41 -8.07
CA TYR A 325 19.37 1.77 -9.49
C TYR A 325 19.00 3.23 -9.70
N TYR A 326 17.97 3.73 -9.01
CA TYR A 326 17.51 5.11 -9.21
C TYR A 326 18.43 6.17 -8.59
N GLN A 327 19.36 5.77 -7.71
CA GLN A 327 20.47 6.63 -7.29
C GLN A 327 21.62 6.68 -8.32
N ASN A 328 21.87 5.56 -9.01
CA ASN A 328 22.89 5.49 -10.05
C ASN A 328 22.49 4.48 -11.14
N TYR A 329 22.08 5.03 -12.29
CA TYR A 329 21.60 4.28 -13.45
C TYR A 329 22.63 3.30 -14.06
N GLN A 330 23.90 3.33 -13.64
CA GLN A 330 24.91 2.32 -14.00
C GLN A 330 24.53 0.91 -13.53
N TYR A 331 23.59 0.79 -12.61
CA TYR A 331 23.17 -0.47 -11.99
C TYR A 331 22.00 -1.16 -12.71
N GLY A 332 21.87 -1.04 -14.04
CA GLY A 332 20.75 -1.63 -14.79
C GLY A 332 20.54 -3.14 -14.60
N LEU A 333 21.61 -3.91 -14.30
CA LEU A 333 21.53 -5.34 -13.95
C LEU A 333 20.74 -5.61 -12.65
N TRP A 334 20.73 -4.66 -11.72
CA TRP A 334 20.12 -4.84 -10.41
C TRP A 334 18.59 -4.89 -10.48
N ILE A 335 17.98 -4.16 -11.42
CA ILE A 335 16.54 -4.28 -11.71
C ILE A 335 16.19 -5.68 -12.22
N TRP A 336 17.02 -6.27 -13.07
CA TRP A 336 16.76 -7.64 -13.54
C TRP A 336 16.85 -8.65 -12.40
N LEU A 337 17.85 -8.51 -11.53
CA LEU A 337 17.99 -9.34 -10.35
C LEU A 337 16.81 -9.17 -9.38
N GLU A 338 16.27 -7.96 -9.26
CA GLU A 338 15.09 -7.69 -8.43
C GLU A 338 13.94 -8.65 -8.73
N TYR A 339 13.64 -8.86 -10.01
CA TYR A 339 12.52 -9.69 -10.45
C TYR A 339 12.90 -11.16 -10.66
N LEU A 340 14.09 -11.46 -11.17
CA LEU A 340 14.50 -12.84 -11.47
C LEU A 340 14.68 -13.68 -10.20
N ILE A 341 15.25 -13.11 -9.13
CA ILE A 341 15.51 -13.85 -7.89
C ILE A 341 14.21 -14.36 -7.25
N PRO A 342 13.14 -13.56 -7.05
CA PRO A 342 11.86 -14.05 -6.55
C PRO A 342 11.27 -15.21 -7.35
N PHE A 343 11.29 -15.13 -8.69
CA PHE A 343 10.81 -16.23 -9.55
C PHE A 343 11.66 -17.49 -9.38
N ALA A 344 12.98 -17.36 -9.34
CA ALA A 344 13.88 -18.50 -9.14
C ALA A 344 13.67 -19.16 -7.77
N VAL A 345 13.56 -18.37 -6.70
CA VAL A 345 13.30 -18.87 -5.34
C VAL A 345 11.97 -19.62 -5.28
N ALA A 346 10.91 -19.06 -5.86
CA ALA A 346 9.59 -19.70 -5.92
C ALA A 346 9.61 -21.02 -6.70
N PHE A 347 10.32 -21.06 -7.83
CA PHE A 347 10.43 -22.27 -8.66
C PHE A 347 11.24 -23.37 -7.96
N ILE A 348 12.38 -23.03 -7.35
CA ILE A 348 13.18 -23.98 -6.55
C ILE A 348 12.35 -24.54 -5.39
N TYR A 349 11.59 -23.69 -4.70
CA TYR A 349 10.70 -24.13 -3.62
C TYR A 349 9.62 -25.09 -4.13
N LYS A 350 9.02 -24.81 -5.29
CA LYS A 350 8.03 -25.67 -5.94
C LYS A 350 8.61 -27.04 -6.28
N LEU A 351 9.83 -27.09 -6.83
CA LEU A 351 10.52 -28.35 -7.15
C LEU A 351 10.80 -29.18 -5.90
N LYS A 352 11.20 -28.54 -4.79
CA LYS A 352 11.54 -29.23 -3.54
C LYS A 352 10.32 -29.73 -2.75
N THR A 353 9.22 -28.97 -2.76
CA THR A 353 8.08 -29.22 -1.87
C THR A 353 6.83 -29.70 -2.58
N GLY A 354 6.78 -29.61 -3.91
CA GLY A 354 5.58 -29.88 -4.69
C GLY A 354 4.49 -28.80 -4.56
N SER A 355 4.68 -27.75 -3.77
CA SER A 355 3.74 -26.65 -3.59
C SER A 355 4.36 -25.28 -3.87
N TRP A 356 3.54 -24.30 -4.26
CA TRP A 356 3.99 -22.91 -4.44
C TRP A 356 4.05 -22.14 -3.11
N VAL A 357 3.25 -22.55 -2.13
CA VAL A 357 3.12 -21.89 -0.83
C VAL A 357 2.95 -22.91 0.29
N LYS A 358 3.12 -22.50 1.53
CA LYS A 358 2.84 -23.31 2.72
C LYS A 358 1.99 -22.52 3.71
N PHE A 359 0.82 -23.02 4.05
CA PHE A 359 -0.02 -22.42 5.10
C PHE A 359 0.58 -22.65 6.48
N HIS A 360 0.50 -21.65 7.37
CA HIS A 360 0.98 -21.81 8.75
C HIS A 360 0.02 -22.66 9.58
N ASP A 361 -1.27 -22.47 9.36
CA ASP A 361 -2.35 -23.25 9.95
C ASP A 361 -3.48 -23.38 8.93
N SER A 362 -4.04 -24.58 8.76
CA SER A 362 -5.14 -24.82 7.84
C SER A 362 -6.50 -24.37 8.39
N ARG A 363 -6.58 -24.04 9.68
CA ARG A 363 -7.77 -23.49 10.36
C ARG A 363 -7.83 -21.97 10.26
N LEU A 364 -6.67 -21.33 10.11
CA LEU A 364 -6.60 -19.94 9.65
C LEU A 364 -7.04 -19.93 8.21
#